data_AF-A0A7K8R7D9-F1
#
_entry.id   AF-A0A7K8R7D9-F1
#
_cell.length_a   1.000
_cell.length_b   1.000
_cell.length_c   1.000
_cell.angle_alpha   90.00
_cell.angle_beta   90.00
_cell.angle_gamma   90.00
#
_symmetry.space_group_name_H-M   'P 1'
#
loop_
_entity.id
_entity.type
_entity.pdbx_description
1 polymer ?
#
loop_
_entity_poly.entity_id
_entity_poly.type
_entity_poly.pdbx_seq_one_letter_code
_entity_poly.pdbx_strand_id
1 'polypeptide(L)'
;GTFTIRLLQTTTFQNISFVEMEGLGLLEDIELGSLDKHTRSIHFYQPWVRPALPHNDWDTFENMLKIYFQQFSHLINKGAMESGVPYPFVFQCMAGCELYPNRTSRAFACASYNGQDFLSFDTDNGTWTISQDTDLSRYVQVALQNYTTFSELIEIILNDTCVDDMEMLVQSGREALERQELPVATVFTRMPSPHQLLLVCHVTGFYPRPISVAWLRDGHEVPPGPALNTSPILPNADLTYQLHSVLAVA
;
A
#
# COMPACT_ATOMS: atom_id res chain seq x y z
N GLY A 1 11.91 6.16 -13.30
CA GLY A 1 10.48 6.28 -13.65
C GLY A 1 9.82 7.20 -12.65
N THR A 2 8.50 7.18 -12.55
CA THR A 2 7.83 7.62 -11.32
C THR A 2 8.01 6.53 -10.27
N PHE A 3 8.32 6.90 -9.04
CA PHE A 3 8.40 5.98 -7.91
C PHE A 3 7.46 6.41 -6.80
N THR A 4 6.91 5.47 -6.05
CA THR A 4 5.93 5.72 -4.99
C THR A 4 6.34 5.01 -3.72
N ILE A 5 6.44 5.75 -2.63
CA ILE A 5 6.57 5.16 -1.29
C ILE A 5 5.22 5.24 -0.58
N ARG A 6 4.84 4.16 0.12
CA ARG A 6 3.59 4.07 0.88
C ARG A 6 3.89 3.57 2.28
N LEU A 7 3.42 4.30 3.27
CA LEU A 7 3.33 3.88 4.65
C LEU A 7 1.87 3.50 4.92
N LEU A 8 1.64 2.23 5.19
CA LEU A 8 0.34 1.68 5.52
C LEU A 8 0.28 1.46 7.02
N GLN A 9 -0.81 1.86 7.63
CA GLN A 9 -1.12 1.61 9.04
C GLN A 9 -2.50 0.96 9.12
N THR A 10 -2.60 -0.13 9.86
CA THR A 10 -3.89 -0.68 10.30
C THR A 10 -3.95 -0.60 11.81
N THR A 11 -5.05 -0.11 12.35
CA THR A 11 -5.25 0.05 13.79
C THR A 11 -6.61 -0.47 14.18
N THR A 12 -6.61 -1.50 15.03
CA THR A 12 -7.81 -2.15 15.55
C THR A 12 -8.04 -1.66 16.96
N PHE A 13 -9.15 -0.96 17.14
CA PHE A 13 -9.63 -0.51 18.43
C PHE A 13 -10.57 -1.57 18.99
N GLN A 14 -10.09 -2.40 19.91
CA GLN A 14 -10.89 -3.46 20.52
C GLN A 14 -11.77 -2.92 21.66
N ASN A 15 -11.23 -1.96 22.40
CA ASN A 15 -11.92 -1.16 23.40
C ASN A 15 -11.07 0.10 23.69
N ILE A 16 -11.53 0.93 24.62
CA ILE A 16 -10.86 2.19 25.01
C ILE A 16 -9.40 1.99 25.43
N SER A 17 -9.07 0.85 26.05
CA SER A 17 -7.76 0.58 26.64
C SER A 17 -6.89 -0.36 25.79
N PHE A 18 -7.45 -1.03 24.79
CA PHE A 18 -6.74 -2.02 23.99
C PHE A 18 -6.83 -1.66 22.50
N VAL A 19 -5.69 -1.20 21.98
CA VAL A 19 -5.49 -0.77 20.60
C VAL A 19 -4.33 -1.57 20.02
N GLU A 20 -4.61 -2.34 18.98
CA GLU A 20 -3.61 -3.09 18.22
C GLU A 20 -3.27 -2.31 16.96
N MET A 21 -1.99 -2.31 16.58
CA MET A 21 -1.50 -1.52 15.47
C MET A 21 -0.45 -2.27 14.70
N GLU A 22 -0.56 -2.18 13.38
CA GLU A 22 0.37 -2.72 12.42
C GLU A 22 0.78 -1.60 11.46
N GLY A 23 2.05 -1.59 11.07
CA GLY A 23 2.58 -0.66 10.09
C GLY A 23 3.45 -1.38 9.07
N LEU A 24 3.33 -1.01 7.80
CA LEU A 24 4.07 -1.57 6.67
C LEU A 24 4.54 -0.44 5.75
N GLY A 25 5.83 -0.41 5.42
CA GLY A 25 6.39 0.49 4.42
C GLY A 25 6.62 -0.24 3.10
N LEU A 26 6.22 0.37 1.98
CA LEU A 26 6.45 -0.14 0.63
C LEU A 26 7.13 0.92 -0.25
N LEU A 27 8.07 0.49 -1.08
CA LEU A 27 8.52 1.24 -2.26
C LEU A 27 8.04 0.48 -3.47
N GLU A 28 7.12 1.07 -4.23
CA GLU A 28 6.33 0.38 -5.25
C GLU A 28 5.61 -0.85 -4.68
N ASP A 29 6.05 -2.03 -5.08
CA ASP A 29 5.55 -3.34 -4.64
C ASP A 29 6.54 -4.07 -3.73
N ILE A 30 7.65 -3.42 -3.36
CA ILE A 30 8.66 -3.99 -2.47
C ILE A 30 8.37 -3.56 -1.04
N GLU A 31 8.09 -4.54 -0.18
CA GLU A 31 7.98 -4.31 1.26
C GLU A 31 9.36 -3.98 1.85
N LEU A 32 9.50 -2.77 2.38
CA LEU A 32 10.73 -2.26 2.98
C LEU A 32 10.93 -2.76 4.40
N GLY A 33 9.84 -2.85 5.16
CA GLY A 33 9.82 -3.26 6.55
C GLY A 33 8.49 -2.99 7.22
N SER A 34 8.34 -3.50 8.45
CA SER A 34 7.15 -3.34 9.27
C SER A 34 7.50 -2.96 10.70
N LEU A 35 6.49 -2.60 11.48
CA LEU A 35 6.66 -2.27 12.89
C LEU A 35 6.53 -3.51 13.78
N ASP A 36 7.46 -3.65 14.73
CA ASP A 36 7.28 -4.62 15.81
C ASP A 36 6.05 -4.24 16.65
N LYS A 37 5.19 -5.23 16.90
CA LYS A 37 3.92 -5.05 17.61
C LYS A 37 4.04 -4.49 19.03
N HIS A 38 5.18 -4.69 19.70
CA HIS A 38 5.39 -4.33 21.10
C HIS A 38 6.26 -3.09 21.24
N THR A 39 7.43 -3.09 20.59
CA THR A 39 8.41 -2.01 20.71
C THR A 39 8.14 -0.86 19.74
N ARG A 40 7.39 -1.12 18.66
CA ARG A 40 7.20 -0.20 17.53
C ARG A 40 8.51 0.21 16.87
N SER A 41 9.55 -0.63 16.98
CA SER A 41 10.78 -0.47 16.19
C SER A 41 10.57 -1.01 14.78
N ILE A 42 11.29 -0.47 13.82
CA ILE A 42 11.20 -0.89 12.42
C ILE A 42 12.01 -2.17 12.23
N HIS A 43 11.35 -3.22 11.75
CA HIS A 43 11.97 -4.43 11.26
C HIS A 43 12.11 -4.33 9.74
N PHE A 44 13.34 -4.11 9.27
CA PHE A 44 13.65 -3.99 7.85
C PHE A 44 13.67 -5.37 7.17
N TYR A 45 12.96 -5.50 6.04
CA TYR A 45 12.91 -6.73 5.26
C TYR A 45 13.99 -6.80 4.20
N GLN A 46 14.29 -5.66 3.57
CA GLN A 46 15.30 -5.59 2.52
C GLN A 46 16.66 -5.19 3.09
N PRO A 47 17.75 -5.87 2.70
CA PRO A 47 19.08 -5.61 3.25
C PRO A 47 19.63 -4.22 2.89
N TRP A 48 19.11 -3.61 1.82
CA TRP A 48 19.54 -2.30 1.34
C TRP A 48 18.78 -1.13 1.98
N VAL A 49 17.69 -1.36 2.71
CA VAL A 49 16.88 -0.25 3.28
C VAL A 49 17.56 0.37 4.48
N ARG A 50 17.97 -0.43 5.47
CA ARG A 50 18.63 0.10 6.67
C ARG A 50 19.88 0.96 6.39
N PRO A 51 20.78 0.58 5.46
CA PRO A 51 21.94 1.39 5.12
C PRO A 51 21.65 2.53 4.13
N ALA A 52 20.45 2.60 3.53
CA ALA A 52 20.12 3.67 2.58
C ALA A 52 20.10 5.05 3.24
N LEU A 53 19.69 5.12 4.51
CA LEU A 53 19.66 6.35 5.30
C LEU A 53 20.62 6.30 6.49
N PRO A 54 21.18 7.44 6.93
CA PRO A 54 21.93 7.55 8.17
C PRO A 54 21.19 6.96 9.38
N HIS A 55 21.95 6.38 10.34
CA HIS A 55 21.35 5.77 11.53
C HIS A 55 20.46 6.73 12.33
N ASN A 56 20.90 7.98 12.49
CA ASN A 56 20.19 9.01 13.24
C ASN A 56 18.85 9.39 12.59
N ASP A 57 18.72 9.23 11.27
CA ASP A 57 17.50 9.59 10.54
C ASP A 57 16.42 8.52 10.80
N TRP A 58 16.81 7.23 10.81
CA TRP A 58 15.92 6.15 11.24
C TRP A 58 15.45 6.30 12.68
N ASP A 59 16.36 6.67 13.60
CA ASP A 59 15.99 6.87 15.01
C ASP A 59 15.01 8.05 15.17
N THR A 60 15.22 9.12 14.40
CA THR A 60 14.32 10.28 14.33
C THR A 60 12.95 9.87 13.80
N PHE A 61 12.93 9.11 12.72
CA PHE A 61 11.70 8.61 12.09
C PHE A 61 10.92 7.66 13.03
N GLU A 62 11.59 6.73 13.71
CA GLU A 62 10.95 5.85 14.69
C GLU A 62 10.31 6.62 15.85
N ASN A 63 11.01 7.62 16.38
CA ASN A 63 10.48 8.44 17.48
C ASN A 63 9.27 9.25 17.02
N MET A 64 9.31 9.78 15.81
CA MET A 64 8.21 10.51 15.20
C MET A 64 6.98 9.60 15.01
N LEU A 65 7.17 8.38 14.49
CA LEU A 65 6.12 7.37 14.38
C LEU A 65 5.50 7.04 15.74
N LYS A 66 6.32 6.82 16.78
CA LYS A 66 5.84 6.53 18.14
C LYS A 66 4.95 7.64 18.69
N ILE A 67 5.34 8.90 18.50
CA ILE A 67 4.55 10.08 18.91
C ILE A 67 3.24 10.14 18.11
N TYR A 68 3.33 10.03 16.79
CA TYR A 68 2.17 10.02 15.90
C TYR A 68 1.14 8.96 16.31
N PHE A 69 1.56 7.72 16.53
CA PHE A 69 0.67 6.63 16.91
C PHE A 69 -0.01 6.84 18.26
N GLN A 70 0.69 7.43 19.23
CA GLN A 70 0.10 7.79 20.52
C GLN A 70 -0.99 8.86 20.34
N GLN A 71 -0.69 9.92 19.59
CA GLN A 71 -1.63 11.01 19.33
C GLN A 71 -2.84 10.53 18.51
N PHE A 72 -2.60 9.75 17.47
CA PHE A 72 -3.63 9.13 16.64
C PHE A 72 -4.59 8.29 17.48
N SER A 73 -4.04 7.36 18.28
CA SER A 73 -4.87 6.48 19.12
C SER A 73 -5.69 7.27 20.14
N HIS A 74 -5.12 8.33 20.71
CA HIS A 74 -5.82 9.21 21.64
C HIS A 74 -6.97 9.96 20.95
N LEU A 75 -6.70 10.60 19.82
CA LEU A 75 -7.67 11.37 19.05
C LEU A 75 -8.86 10.49 18.62
N ILE A 76 -8.59 9.33 18.02
CA ILE A 76 -9.62 8.44 17.51
C ILE A 76 -10.45 7.83 18.65
N ASN A 77 -9.84 7.37 19.75
CA ASN A 77 -10.59 6.87 20.89
C ASN A 77 -11.50 7.94 21.50
N LYS A 78 -10.98 9.16 21.67
CA LYS A 78 -11.76 10.27 22.23
C LYS A 78 -12.94 10.62 21.33
N GLY A 79 -12.71 10.72 20.01
CA GLY A 79 -13.77 10.97 19.04
C GLY A 79 -14.81 9.86 18.99
N ALA A 80 -14.38 8.60 19.06
CA ALA A 80 -15.28 7.45 19.09
C ALA A 80 -16.19 7.46 20.32
N MET A 81 -15.63 7.78 21.50
CA MET A 81 -16.40 7.93 22.73
C MET A 81 -17.42 9.07 22.65
N GLU A 82 -17.00 10.25 22.17
CA GLU A 82 -17.89 11.42 22.06
C GLU A 82 -19.00 11.21 21.01
N SER A 83 -18.72 10.43 19.96
CA SER A 83 -19.65 10.15 18.87
C SER A 83 -20.47 8.87 19.07
N GLY A 84 -20.34 8.20 20.23
CA GLY A 84 -21.09 6.97 20.54
C GLY A 84 -20.78 5.79 19.62
N VAL A 85 -19.57 5.72 19.05
CA VAL A 85 -19.18 4.65 18.14
C VAL A 85 -18.93 3.35 18.92
N PRO A 86 -19.55 2.22 18.53
CA PRO A 86 -19.32 0.95 19.19
C PRO A 86 -17.95 0.35 18.83
N TYR A 87 -17.33 -0.31 19.80
CA TYR A 87 -16.16 -1.15 19.60
C TYR A 87 -16.59 -2.61 19.29
N PRO A 88 -15.77 -3.41 18.59
CA PRO A 88 -14.51 -3.03 17.98
C PRO A 88 -14.70 -2.30 16.64
N PHE A 89 -13.70 -1.51 16.25
CA PHE A 89 -13.64 -0.91 14.92
C PHE A 89 -12.20 -0.82 14.42
N VAL A 90 -12.06 -0.65 13.11
CA VAL A 90 -10.76 -0.61 12.45
C VAL A 90 -10.58 0.73 11.74
N PHE A 91 -9.42 1.34 11.95
CA PHE A 91 -8.92 2.42 11.11
C PHE A 91 -7.77 1.93 10.26
N GLN A 92 -7.73 2.38 9.01
CA GLN A 92 -6.61 2.16 8.11
C GLN A 92 -6.13 3.53 7.63
N CYS A 93 -4.83 3.79 7.71
CA CYS A 93 -4.23 5.02 7.19
C CYS A 93 -3.20 4.67 6.13
N MET A 94 -3.14 5.49 5.09
CA MET A 94 -2.11 5.42 4.07
C MET A 94 -1.53 6.82 3.90
N ALA A 95 -0.22 6.94 3.95
CA ALA A 95 0.50 8.18 3.67
C ALA A 95 1.76 7.90 2.85
N GLY A 96 2.23 8.88 2.09
CA GLY A 96 3.43 8.74 1.30
C GLY A 96 3.59 9.84 0.27
N CYS A 97 4.49 9.61 -0.68
CA CYS A 97 4.67 10.50 -1.82
C CYS A 97 4.99 9.73 -3.10
N GLU A 98 4.71 10.38 -4.22
CA GLU A 98 5.16 9.99 -5.56
C GLU A 98 6.32 10.91 -5.96
N LEU A 99 7.42 10.36 -6.45
CA LEU A 99 8.55 11.09 -7.02
C LEU A 99 8.53 10.94 -8.54
N TYR A 100 8.40 12.06 -9.24
CA TYR A 100 8.36 12.09 -10.71
C TYR A 100 9.77 12.23 -11.32
N PRO A 101 9.96 11.89 -12.61
CA PRO A 101 11.27 11.98 -13.27
C PRO A 101 11.89 13.38 -13.30
N ASN A 102 11.07 14.43 -13.24
CA ASN A 102 11.49 15.83 -13.18
C ASN A 102 11.83 16.29 -11.75
N ARG A 103 11.90 15.37 -10.78
CA ARG A 103 12.12 15.61 -9.34
C ARG A 103 11.04 16.40 -8.62
N THR A 104 9.90 16.65 -9.27
CA THR A 104 8.72 17.09 -8.52
C THR A 104 8.15 15.91 -7.76
N SER A 105 7.51 16.18 -6.63
CA SER A 105 6.83 15.17 -5.83
C SER A 105 5.38 15.51 -5.61
N ARG A 106 4.59 14.50 -5.27
CA ARG A 106 3.23 14.66 -4.81
C ARG A 106 3.01 13.82 -3.56
N ALA A 107 2.75 14.49 -2.45
CA ALA A 107 2.33 13.86 -1.21
C ALA A 107 0.88 13.37 -1.30
N PHE A 108 0.56 12.36 -0.49
CA PHE A 108 -0.81 11.96 -0.20
C PHE A 108 -0.94 11.43 1.22
N ALA A 109 -2.11 11.63 1.83
CA ALA A 109 -2.50 10.98 3.07
C ALA A 109 -4.02 10.74 3.09
N CYS A 110 -4.45 9.57 3.51
CA CYS A 110 -5.85 9.23 3.66
C CYS A 110 -6.09 8.25 4.80
N ALA A 111 -7.30 8.26 5.32
CA ALA A 111 -7.79 7.38 6.35
C ALA A 111 -9.10 6.73 5.92
N SER A 112 -9.29 5.47 6.29
CA SER A 112 -10.49 4.68 6.10
C SER A 112 -10.96 4.14 7.45
N TYR A 113 -12.28 4.06 7.61
CA TYR A 113 -12.95 3.53 8.79
C TYR A 113 -13.77 2.30 8.39
N ASN A 114 -13.51 1.16 9.02
CA ASN A 114 -14.12 -0.14 8.71
C ASN A 114 -14.12 -0.47 7.20
N GLY A 115 -12.99 -0.21 6.53
CA GLY A 115 -12.80 -0.47 5.11
C GLY A 115 -13.53 0.49 4.17
N GLN A 116 -14.04 1.62 4.67
CA GLN A 116 -14.67 2.66 3.87
C GLN A 116 -13.90 3.97 3.98
N ASP A 117 -13.85 4.76 2.91
CA ASP A 117 -13.18 6.06 2.89
C ASP A 117 -13.74 6.97 3.99
N PHE A 118 -12.86 7.58 4.78
CA PHE A 118 -13.22 8.38 5.94
C PHE A 118 -12.77 9.83 5.76
N LEU A 119 -11.45 10.06 5.67
CA LEU A 119 -10.84 11.37 5.49
C LEU A 119 -9.70 11.29 4.47
N SER A 120 -9.47 12.35 3.70
CA SER A 120 -8.29 12.49 2.84
C SER A 120 -7.69 13.89 2.98
N PHE A 121 -6.36 13.96 2.93
CA PHE A 121 -5.61 15.20 2.98
C PHE A 121 -5.46 15.76 1.57
N ASP A 122 -6.02 16.95 1.34
CA ASP A 122 -5.80 17.76 0.16
C ASP A 122 -4.45 18.47 0.32
N THR A 123 -3.45 17.98 -0.40
CA THR A 123 -2.09 18.49 -0.35
C THR A 123 -1.90 19.82 -1.05
N ASP A 124 -2.81 20.22 -1.95
CA ASP A 124 -2.75 21.51 -2.63
C ASP A 124 -3.23 22.64 -1.70
N ASN A 125 -4.23 22.33 -0.86
CA ASN A 125 -4.84 23.30 0.05
C ASN A 125 -4.40 23.14 1.52
N GLY A 126 -3.67 22.08 1.87
CA GLY A 126 -3.26 21.78 3.24
C GLY A 126 -4.44 21.45 4.17
N THR A 127 -5.51 20.84 3.65
CA THR A 127 -6.74 20.62 4.42
C THR A 127 -7.24 19.19 4.39
N TRP A 128 -7.89 18.76 5.47
CA TRP A 128 -8.55 17.46 5.54
C TRP A 128 -9.98 17.55 5.02
N THR A 129 -10.32 16.70 4.05
CA THR A 129 -11.65 16.58 3.48
C THR A 129 -12.35 15.31 4.00
N ILE A 130 -13.63 15.43 4.32
CA ILE A 130 -14.46 14.31 4.78
C ILE A 130 -14.99 13.56 3.56
N SER A 131 -14.84 12.24 3.56
CA SER A 131 -15.44 11.34 2.56
C SER A 131 -16.82 10.84 2.99
N GLN A 132 -17.03 10.63 4.29
CA GLN A 132 -18.31 10.21 4.86
C GLN A 132 -18.73 11.10 6.03
N ASP A 133 -19.86 11.77 5.90
CA ASP A 133 -20.34 12.75 6.88
C ASP A 133 -20.98 12.09 8.11
N THR A 134 -20.15 11.77 9.09
CA THR A 134 -20.52 11.17 10.39
C THR A 134 -20.06 12.05 11.55
N ASP A 135 -20.65 11.90 12.73
CA ASP A 135 -20.23 12.65 13.92
C ASP A 135 -18.74 12.43 14.24
N LEU A 136 -18.25 11.19 14.08
CA LEU A 136 -16.83 10.86 14.25
C LEU A 136 -15.95 11.58 13.22
N SER A 137 -16.34 11.61 11.95
CA SER A 137 -15.57 12.30 10.89
C SER A 137 -15.48 13.81 11.13
N ARG A 138 -16.57 14.45 11.56
CA ARG A 138 -16.59 15.88 11.88
C ARG A 138 -15.72 16.18 13.09
N TYR A 139 -15.80 15.33 14.13
CA TYR A 139 -14.95 15.45 15.31
C TYR A 139 -13.47 15.41 14.94
N VAL A 140 -13.07 14.38 14.18
CA VAL A 140 -11.66 14.17 13.79
C VAL A 140 -11.19 15.30 12.87
N GLN A 141 -12.00 15.72 11.90
CA GLN A 141 -11.66 16.83 11.00
C GLN A 141 -11.42 18.14 11.78
N VAL A 142 -12.34 18.50 12.68
CA VAL A 142 -12.21 19.72 13.49
C VAL A 142 -10.97 19.66 14.38
N ALA A 143 -10.69 18.49 14.97
CA ALA A 143 -9.47 18.30 15.75
C ALA A 143 -8.22 18.51 14.89
N LEU A 144 -8.14 17.88 13.72
CA LEU A 144 -7.00 18.01 12.80
C LEU A 144 -6.80 19.45 12.30
N GLN A 145 -7.90 20.20 12.09
CA GLN A 145 -7.84 21.62 11.72
C GLN A 145 -7.30 22.50 12.86
N ASN A 146 -7.59 22.16 14.12
CA ASN A 146 -7.11 22.91 15.28
C ASN A 146 -5.64 22.59 15.64
N TYR A 147 -5.15 21.42 15.23
CA TYR A 147 -3.76 21.01 15.43
C TYR A 147 -2.87 21.43 14.24
N THR A 148 -2.70 22.74 14.04
CA THR A 148 -1.94 23.30 12.91
C THR A 148 -0.50 22.78 12.86
N THR A 149 0.15 22.62 14.02
CA THR A 149 1.53 22.07 14.11
C THR A 149 1.64 20.63 13.59
N PHE A 150 0.59 19.82 13.71
CA PHE A 150 0.59 18.46 13.17
C PHE A 150 0.47 18.47 11.65
N SER A 151 -0.40 19.33 11.11
CA SER A 151 -0.57 19.50 9.66
C SER A 151 0.68 20.08 9.00
N GLU A 152 1.31 21.10 9.61
CA GLU A 152 2.59 21.66 9.15
C GLU A 152 3.72 20.60 9.15
N LEU A 153 3.76 19.76 10.18
CA LEU A 153 4.75 18.67 10.26
C LEU A 153 4.52 17.62 9.16
N ILE A 154 3.26 17.24 8.91
CA ILE A 154 2.89 16.32 7.84
C ILE A 154 3.29 16.90 6.47
N GLU A 155 3.05 18.19 6.23
CA GLU A 155 3.46 18.84 4.99
C GLU A 155 4.98 18.80 4.79
N ILE A 156 5.78 19.15 5.81
CA ILE A 156 7.24 19.11 5.72
C ILE A 156 7.73 17.67 5.45
N ILE A 157 7.21 16.68 6.19
CA ILE A 157 7.63 15.29 6.04
C ILE A 157 7.29 14.78 4.63
N LEU A 158 6.08 15.03 4.15
CA LEU A 158 5.62 14.45 2.90
C LEU A 158 6.12 15.20 1.66
N ASN A 159 6.39 16.51 1.76
CA ASN A 159 6.86 17.30 0.61
C ASN A 159 8.39 17.35 0.50
N ASP A 160 9.12 17.42 1.62
CA ASP A 160 10.58 17.56 1.61
C ASP A 160 11.27 16.24 1.97
N THR A 161 11.05 15.73 3.20
CA THR A 161 11.76 14.55 3.70
C THR A 161 11.50 13.31 2.84
N CYS A 162 10.26 13.12 2.40
CA CYS A 162 9.88 12.00 1.56
C CYS A 162 10.62 11.98 0.21
N VAL A 163 10.95 13.16 -0.34
CA VAL A 163 11.69 13.26 -1.61
C VAL A 163 13.14 12.83 -1.42
N ASP A 164 13.81 13.41 -0.42
CA ASP A 164 15.22 13.12 -0.13
C ASP A 164 15.41 11.63 0.23
N ASP A 165 14.54 11.10 1.10
CA ASP A 165 14.58 9.69 1.50
C ASP A 165 14.29 8.75 0.33
N MET A 166 13.34 9.12 -0.55
CA MET A 166 13.02 8.30 -1.72
C MET A 166 14.16 8.28 -2.73
N GLU A 167 14.85 9.39 -2.99
CA GLU A 167 16.04 9.39 -3.87
C GLU A 167 17.10 8.41 -3.35
N MET A 168 17.37 8.40 -2.05
CA MET A 168 18.32 7.50 -1.41
C MET A 168 17.85 6.04 -1.47
N LEU A 169 16.60 5.75 -1.14
CA LEU A 169 16.03 4.40 -1.18
C LEU A 169 15.99 3.83 -2.60
N VAL A 170 15.60 4.63 -3.60
CA VAL A 170 15.61 4.22 -5.01
C VAL A 170 17.04 3.94 -5.47
N GLN A 171 18.00 4.77 -5.08
CA GLN A 171 19.40 4.56 -5.43
C GLN A 171 19.99 3.29 -4.78
N SER A 172 19.68 3.03 -3.51
CA SER A 172 20.11 1.83 -2.80
C SER A 172 19.39 0.56 -3.27
N GLY A 173 18.10 0.67 -3.59
CA GLY A 173 17.24 -0.43 -4.02
C GLY A 173 17.21 -0.68 -5.53
N ARG A 174 18.05 0.01 -6.32
CA ARG A 174 18.03 -0.03 -7.79
C ARG A 174 18.02 -1.45 -8.35
N GLU A 175 18.88 -2.33 -7.85
CA GLU A 175 18.95 -3.72 -8.32
C GLU A 175 17.64 -4.47 -8.08
N ALA A 176 16.97 -4.24 -6.94
CA ALA A 176 15.70 -4.88 -6.63
C ALA A 176 14.55 -4.31 -7.46
N LEU A 177 14.54 -2.99 -7.70
CA LEU A 177 13.52 -2.29 -8.49
C LEU A 177 13.62 -2.60 -9.99
N GLU A 178 14.84 -2.75 -10.50
CA GLU A 178 15.12 -3.00 -11.92
C GLU A 178 15.23 -4.49 -12.25
N ARG A 179 15.09 -5.38 -11.25
CA ARG A 179 15.19 -6.83 -11.48
C ARG A 179 14.19 -7.28 -12.53
N GLN A 180 14.57 -8.28 -13.31
CA GLN A 180 13.69 -8.93 -14.27
C GLN A 180 13.75 -10.43 -14.06
N GLU A 181 12.61 -11.01 -13.77
CA GLU A 181 12.46 -12.45 -13.60
C GLU A 181 11.57 -12.96 -14.74
N LEU A 182 12.09 -13.93 -15.49
CA LEU A 182 11.41 -14.44 -16.67
C LEU A 182 10.25 -15.34 -16.27
N PRO A 183 9.06 -15.17 -16.88
CA PRO A 183 7.92 -16.04 -16.62
C PRO A 183 8.21 -17.48 -17.03
N VAL A 184 7.75 -18.41 -16.20
CA VAL A 184 7.55 -19.81 -16.59
C VAL A 184 6.07 -19.99 -16.94
N ALA A 185 5.82 -20.39 -18.18
CA ALA A 185 4.47 -20.66 -18.68
C ALA A 185 4.27 -22.16 -18.89
N THR A 186 3.23 -22.73 -18.28
CA THR A 186 2.82 -24.12 -18.50
C THR A 186 1.41 -24.15 -19.04
N VAL A 187 1.20 -24.88 -20.14
CA VAL A 187 -0.12 -25.11 -20.72
C VAL A 187 -0.56 -26.54 -20.44
N PHE A 188 -1.77 -26.69 -19.89
CA PHE A 188 -2.39 -27.99 -19.64
C PHE A 188 -3.89 -27.94 -19.96
N THR A 189 -4.50 -29.12 -20.04
CA THR A 189 -5.94 -29.25 -20.32
C THR A 189 -6.71 -29.54 -19.04
N ARG A 190 -7.92 -29.00 -18.95
CA ARG A 190 -8.89 -29.35 -17.91
C ARG A 190 -10.22 -29.68 -18.59
N MET A 191 -10.83 -30.80 -18.22
CA MET A 191 -12.14 -31.22 -18.72
C MET A 191 -13.16 -31.26 -17.58
N PRO A 192 -13.89 -30.16 -17.32
CA PRO A 192 -14.94 -30.15 -16.29
C PRO A 192 -16.11 -31.08 -16.62
N SER A 193 -16.36 -31.31 -17.92
CA SER A 193 -17.38 -32.25 -18.42
C SER A 193 -16.95 -32.83 -19.78
N PRO A 194 -17.56 -33.92 -20.26
CA PRO A 194 -17.23 -34.53 -21.56
C PRO A 194 -17.37 -33.60 -22.77
N HIS A 195 -18.14 -32.51 -22.65
CA HIS A 195 -18.39 -31.55 -23.71
C HIS A 195 -17.65 -30.22 -23.52
N GLN A 196 -16.79 -30.12 -22.50
CA GLN A 196 -16.09 -28.89 -22.18
C GLN A 196 -14.59 -29.16 -22.03
N LEU A 197 -13.83 -28.70 -23.01
CA LEU A 197 -12.38 -28.69 -22.96
C LEU A 197 -11.88 -27.28 -22.67
N LEU A 198 -11.08 -27.14 -21.61
CA LEU A 198 -10.42 -25.90 -21.26
C LEU A 198 -8.93 -26.06 -21.46
N LEU A 199 -8.30 -25.13 -22.19
CA LEU A 199 -6.86 -24.92 -22.13
C LEU A 199 -6.58 -23.94 -21.01
N VAL A 200 -5.65 -24.30 -20.13
CA VAL A 200 -5.22 -23.46 -19.01
C VAL A 200 -3.74 -23.16 -19.21
N CYS A 201 -3.41 -21.88 -19.32
CA CYS A 201 -2.05 -21.35 -19.29
C CYS A 201 -1.80 -20.80 -17.90
N HIS A 202 -0.91 -21.44 -17.14
CA HIS A 202 -0.42 -20.93 -15.87
C HIS A 202 0.92 -20.25 -16.11
N VAL A 203 1.03 -18.98 -15.73
CA VAL A 203 2.24 -18.17 -15.85
C VAL A 203 2.66 -17.75 -14.45
N THR A 204 3.91 -18.03 -14.06
CA THR A 204 4.42 -17.75 -12.71
C THR A 204 5.90 -17.37 -12.73
N GLY A 205 6.42 -16.82 -11.64
CA GLY A 205 7.85 -16.52 -11.47
C GLY A 205 8.31 -15.26 -12.22
N PHE A 206 7.39 -14.37 -12.57
CA PHE A 206 7.74 -13.15 -13.30
C PHE A 206 7.79 -11.91 -12.40
N TYR A 207 8.69 -11.00 -12.74
CA TYR A 207 8.78 -9.65 -12.19
C TYR A 207 9.37 -8.73 -13.28
N PRO A 208 8.89 -7.48 -13.44
CA PRO A 208 7.89 -6.77 -12.63
C PRO A 208 6.45 -7.26 -12.86
N ARG A 209 5.51 -6.72 -12.07
CA ARG A 209 4.08 -7.07 -12.11
C ARG A 209 3.43 -6.98 -13.50
N PRO A 210 3.70 -5.96 -14.35
CA PRO A 210 3.05 -5.87 -15.66
C PRO A 210 3.51 -6.97 -16.62
N ILE A 211 2.55 -7.72 -17.18
CA ILE A 211 2.78 -8.76 -18.18
C ILE A 211 1.61 -8.80 -19.19
N SER A 212 1.85 -9.29 -20.40
CA SER A 212 0.83 -9.59 -21.39
C SER A 212 0.79 -11.09 -21.68
N VAL A 213 -0.40 -11.68 -21.69
CA VAL A 213 -0.63 -13.10 -21.98
C VAL A 213 -1.79 -13.21 -22.95
N ALA A 214 -1.54 -13.82 -24.11
CA ALA A 214 -2.50 -13.96 -25.18
C ALA A 214 -2.53 -15.41 -25.70
N TRP A 215 -3.73 -15.88 -26.04
CA TRP A 215 -3.89 -17.13 -26.78
C TRP A 215 -3.84 -16.84 -28.27
N LEU A 216 -3.15 -17.69 -29.02
CA LEU A 216 -3.12 -17.64 -30.47
C LEU A 216 -3.87 -18.84 -31.06
N ARG A 217 -4.73 -18.59 -32.03
CA ARG A 217 -5.35 -19.60 -32.90
C ARG A 217 -4.88 -19.36 -34.32
N ASP A 218 -4.20 -20.36 -34.89
CA ASP A 218 -3.63 -20.29 -36.24
C ASP A 218 -2.73 -19.04 -36.45
N GLY A 219 -1.99 -18.65 -35.42
CA GLY A 219 -1.12 -17.48 -35.43
C GLY A 219 -1.80 -16.13 -35.16
N HIS A 220 -3.13 -16.10 -35.01
CA HIS A 220 -3.89 -14.89 -34.71
C HIS A 220 -4.33 -14.84 -33.25
N GLU A 221 -4.24 -13.68 -32.63
CA GLU A 221 -4.68 -13.47 -31.25
C GLU A 221 -6.19 -13.72 -31.12
N VAL A 222 -6.56 -14.54 -30.12
CA VAL A 222 -7.95 -14.78 -29.77
C VAL A 222 -8.48 -13.52 -29.07
N PRO A 223 -9.52 -12.85 -29.61
CA PRO A 223 -10.03 -11.63 -29.02
C PRO A 223 -10.70 -11.91 -27.67
N PRO A 224 -10.81 -10.90 -26.79
CA PRO A 224 -11.58 -10.99 -25.56
C PRO A 224 -13.02 -11.45 -25.83
N GLY A 225 -13.51 -12.38 -25.01
CA GLY A 225 -14.87 -12.91 -25.16
C GLY A 225 -15.19 -13.98 -24.12
N PRO A 226 -16.41 -14.55 -24.11
CA PRO A 226 -16.87 -15.49 -23.08
C PRO A 226 -16.03 -16.76 -22.96
N ALA A 227 -15.31 -17.14 -24.03
CA ALA A 227 -14.44 -18.30 -24.05
C ALA A 227 -13.06 -18.03 -23.42
N LEU A 228 -12.66 -16.77 -23.24
CA LEU A 228 -11.35 -16.37 -22.74
C LEU A 228 -11.52 -15.70 -21.37
N ASN A 229 -10.85 -16.24 -20.36
CA ASN A 229 -10.84 -15.67 -19.03
C ASN A 229 -9.41 -15.65 -18.46
N THR A 230 -8.91 -14.46 -18.15
CA THR A 230 -7.60 -14.28 -17.51
C THR A 230 -7.80 -13.79 -16.08
N SER A 231 -7.14 -14.45 -15.14
CA SER A 231 -7.22 -14.09 -13.73
C SER A 231 -6.54 -12.75 -13.44
N PRO A 232 -6.85 -12.12 -12.29
CA PRO A 232 -5.97 -11.12 -11.73
C PRO A 232 -4.55 -11.66 -11.54
N ILE A 233 -3.58 -10.76 -11.52
CA ILE A 233 -2.19 -11.06 -11.16
C ILE A 233 -2.11 -11.17 -9.64
N LEU A 234 -1.59 -12.30 -9.15
CA LEU A 234 -1.44 -12.63 -7.74
C LEU A 234 0.05 -12.65 -7.36
N PRO A 235 0.41 -12.24 -6.13
CA PRO A 235 1.78 -12.32 -5.64
C PRO A 235 2.16 -13.74 -5.25
N ASN A 236 3.46 -14.04 -5.35
CA ASN A 236 4.11 -15.20 -4.77
C ASN A 236 4.89 -14.80 -3.51
N ALA A 237 5.25 -15.78 -2.68
CA ALA A 237 6.02 -15.54 -1.45
C ALA A 237 7.47 -15.12 -1.71
N ASP A 238 7.99 -15.36 -2.91
CA ASP A 238 9.35 -15.01 -3.37
C ASP A 238 9.41 -13.64 -4.06
N LEU A 239 8.39 -12.80 -3.89
CA LEU A 239 8.27 -11.46 -4.49
C LEU A 239 8.17 -11.48 -6.03
N THR A 240 7.81 -12.62 -6.63
CA THR A 240 7.38 -12.72 -8.03
C THR A 240 5.85 -12.74 -8.14
N TYR A 241 5.36 -12.82 -9.36
CA TYR A 241 3.93 -12.83 -9.66
C TYR A 241 3.50 -14.08 -10.42
N GLN A 242 2.19 -14.34 -10.37
CA GLN A 242 1.53 -15.39 -11.13
C GLN A 242 0.16 -14.97 -11.64
N LEU A 243 -0.29 -15.61 -12.72
CA LEU A 243 -1.66 -15.52 -13.24
C LEU A 243 -2.03 -16.81 -13.99
N HIS A 244 -3.32 -16.99 -14.25
CA HIS A 244 -3.81 -18.02 -15.15
C HIS A 244 -4.72 -17.45 -16.23
N SER A 245 -4.53 -17.91 -17.47
CA SER A 245 -5.42 -17.61 -18.60
C SER A 245 -6.07 -18.89 -19.10
N VAL A 246 -7.38 -18.89 -19.22
CA VAL A 246 -8.20 -20.05 -19.59
C VAL A 246 -8.89 -19.76 -20.91
N LEU A 247 -8.77 -20.69 -21.85
CA LEU A 247 -9.49 -20.67 -23.13
C LEU A 247 -10.39 -21.90 -23.23
N ALA A 248 -11.69 -21.70 -23.35
CA ALA A 248 -12.65 -22.74 -23.70
C ALA A 248 -12.52 -23.08 -25.18
N VAL A 249 -12.31 -24.37 -25.46
CA VAL A 249 -12.24 -24.92 -26.82
C VAL A 249 -13.59 -25.52 -27.13
N ALA A 250 -14.22 -24.99 -28.18
CA ALA A 250 -15.45 -25.53 -28.77
C ALA A 250 -15.11 -26.56 -29.84
#